data_AF-A0A1M6Q572-F1
#
_entry.id   AF-A0A1M6Q572-F1
#
_cell.length_a   1.000
_cell.length_b   1.000
_cell.length_c   1.000
_cell.angle_alpha   90.00
_cell.angle_beta   90.00
_cell.angle_gamma   90.00
#
_symmetry.space_group_name_H-M   'P 1'
#
loop_
_entity.id
_entity.type
_entity.pdbx_description
1 polymer ?
#
loop_
_entity_poly.entity_id
_entity_poly.type
_entity_poly.pdbx_seq_one_letter_code
_entity_poly.pdbx_strand_id
1 'polypeptide(L)'
;MKNRYVFPFAATLGQEQLKKALLLNVINPAIGGVIISGEKGTAKSTLVRGLAKVISDIEVVELPLNVTEDRLLGTINFEKAVKEGARAFEPGILKKVDGNILYVDEINLLSEYIVNCLLEVSASHINRVEREGISYCHESKFILIGTMNPEEGLLKPHF
;
A
#
# COMPACT_ATOMS: atom_id res chain seq x y z
N MET A 1 2.39 -24.68 3.68
CA MET A 1 1.85 -23.30 3.55
C MET A 1 0.55 -23.22 4.35
N LYS A 2 0.45 -22.34 5.35
CA LYS A 2 -0.79 -22.18 6.13
C LYS A 2 -1.87 -21.65 5.18
N ASN A 3 -2.84 -22.49 4.83
CA ASN A 3 -4.02 -22.06 4.09
C ASN A 3 -4.85 -21.18 5.05
N ARG A 4 -4.54 -19.88 5.09
CA ARG A 4 -5.35 -18.90 5.82
C ARG A 4 -6.68 -18.84 5.09
N TYR A 5 -7.74 -19.33 5.72
CA TYR A 5 -9.10 -19.17 5.21
C TYR A 5 -9.36 -17.68 5.01
N VAL A 6 -9.44 -17.25 3.74
CA VAL A 6 -9.85 -15.91 3.35
C VAL A 6 -11.33 -16.00 3.00
N PHE A 7 -12.14 -15.13 3.59
CA PHE A 7 -13.57 -15.11 3.32
C PHE A 7 -13.81 -14.67 1.85
N PRO A 8 -14.65 -15.37 1.07
CA PRO A 8 -14.83 -15.06 -0.34
C PRO A 8 -15.41 -13.66 -0.57
N PHE A 9 -14.83 -12.89 -1.50
CA PHE A 9 -15.31 -11.55 -1.88
C PHE A 9 -16.80 -11.55 -2.22
N ALA A 10 -17.22 -12.50 -3.07
CA ALA A 10 -18.61 -12.65 -3.51
C ALA A 10 -19.58 -13.04 -2.38
N ALA A 11 -19.09 -13.66 -1.31
CA ALA A 11 -19.92 -14.08 -0.18
C ALA A 11 -20.13 -12.97 0.88
N THR A 12 -19.41 -11.85 0.78
CA THR A 12 -19.60 -10.73 1.71
C THR A 12 -20.95 -10.09 1.48
N LEU A 13 -21.79 -10.04 2.50
CA LEU A 13 -23.15 -9.48 2.41
C LEU A 13 -23.11 -7.94 2.34
N GLY A 14 -23.84 -7.35 1.39
CA GLY A 14 -23.93 -5.90 1.23
C GLY A 14 -22.63 -5.25 0.72
N GLN A 15 -22.37 -4.00 1.12
CA GLN A 15 -21.19 -3.23 0.71
C GLN A 15 -21.06 -3.03 -0.82
N GLU A 16 -22.17 -2.98 -1.55
CA GLU A 16 -22.18 -2.97 -3.02
C GLU A 16 -21.39 -1.79 -3.63
N GLN A 17 -21.48 -0.61 -3.01
CA GLN A 17 -20.70 0.55 -3.44
C GLN A 17 -19.19 0.32 -3.28
N LEU A 18 -18.78 -0.25 -2.14
CA LEU A 18 -17.38 -0.58 -1.87
C LEU A 18 -16.87 -1.68 -2.82
N LYS A 19 -17.63 -2.76 -3.00
CA LYS A 19 -17.30 -3.82 -3.96
C LYS A 19 -17.08 -3.24 -5.36
N LYS A 20 -17.98 -2.36 -5.81
CA LYS A 20 -17.87 -1.69 -7.12
C LYS A 20 -16.63 -0.81 -7.19
N ALA A 21 -16.37 0.02 -6.17
CA ALA A 21 -15.20 0.89 -6.15
C ALA A 21 -13.89 0.09 -6.26
N LEU A 22 -13.80 -1.01 -5.51
CA LEU A 22 -12.64 -1.90 -5.55
C LEU A 22 -12.46 -2.63 -6.89
N LEU A 23 -13.55 -3.15 -7.47
CA LEU A 23 -13.49 -3.78 -8.78
C LEU A 23 -13.06 -2.79 -9.88
N LEU A 24 -13.59 -1.57 -9.85
CA LEU A 24 -13.20 -0.52 -10.80
C LEU A 24 -11.73 -0.17 -10.65
N ASN A 25 -11.24 -0.07 -9.42
CA ASN A 25 -9.85 0.26 -9.14
C ASN A 25 -8.87 -0.82 -9.61
N VAL A 26 -9.27 -2.09 -9.49
CA VAL A 26 -8.50 -3.22 -10.03
C VAL A 26 -8.46 -3.21 -11.55
N ILE A 27 -9.58 -2.88 -12.20
CA ILE A 27 -9.66 -2.80 -13.67
C ILE A 27 -8.84 -1.63 -14.19
N ASN A 28 -8.90 -0.48 -13.52
CA ASN A 28 -8.18 0.72 -13.90
C ASN A 28 -7.55 1.40 -12.67
N PRO A 29 -6.28 1.05 -12.34
CA PRO A 29 -5.56 1.67 -11.23
C PRO A 29 -5.34 3.18 -11.38
N ALA A 30 -5.46 3.74 -12.59
CA ALA A 30 -5.33 5.18 -12.83
C ALA A 30 -6.48 6.01 -12.21
N ILE A 31 -7.54 5.35 -11.73
CA ILE A 31 -8.60 6.01 -10.93
C ILE A 31 -8.04 6.58 -9.61
N GLY A 32 -6.88 6.10 -9.15
CA GLY A 32 -6.22 6.55 -7.92
C GLY A 32 -6.40 5.55 -6.78
N GLY A 33 -6.21 5.98 -5.54
CA GLY A 33 -6.45 5.14 -4.36
C GLY A 33 -7.94 5.05 -3.99
N VAL A 34 -8.33 3.99 -3.27
CA VAL A 34 -9.66 3.87 -2.67
C VAL A 34 -9.58 4.11 -1.16
N ILE A 35 -10.34 5.07 -0.64
CA ILE A 35 -10.49 5.31 0.80
C ILE A 35 -11.83 4.76 1.28
N ILE A 36 -11.77 3.86 2.25
CA ILE A 36 -12.94 3.17 2.82
C ILE A 36 -13.24 3.73 4.20
N SER A 37 -14.26 4.58 4.29
CA SER A 37 -14.76 5.11 5.55
C SER A 37 -15.72 4.13 6.23
N GLY A 38 -15.58 3.94 7.54
CA GLY A 38 -16.56 3.21 8.35
C GLY A 38 -16.05 2.81 9.72
N GLU A 39 -16.93 2.25 10.56
CA GLU A 39 -16.56 1.79 11.89
C GLU A 39 -15.70 0.52 11.86
N LYS A 40 -15.04 0.23 12.98
CA LYS A 40 -14.35 -1.05 13.21
C LYS A 40 -15.35 -2.21 13.16
N GLY A 41 -14.92 -3.35 12.62
CA GLY A 41 -15.77 -4.55 12.52
C GLY A 41 -16.73 -4.60 11.32
N THR A 42 -16.68 -3.63 10.40
CA THR A 42 -17.54 -3.57 9.20
C THR A 42 -17.06 -4.44 8.01
N ALA A 43 -16.16 -5.40 8.27
CA ALA A 43 -15.58 -6.33 7.28
C ALA A 43 -14.80 -5.68 6.11
N LYS A 44 -14.34 -4.43 6.26
CA LYS A 44 -13.56 -3.70 5.24
C LYS A 44 -12.28 -4.44 4.82
N SER A 45 -11.42 -4.79 5.78
CA SER A 45 -10.18 -5.55 5.53
C SER A 45 -10.46 -6.96 4.98
N THR A 46 -11.53 -7.60 5.43
CA THR A 46 -11.99 -8.91 4.92
C THR A 46 -12.30 -8.84 3.43
N LEU A 47 -13.01 -7.79 3.00
CA LEU A 47 -13.40 -7.63 1.62
C LEU A 47 -12.21 -7.33 0.70
N VAL A 48 -11.25 -6.51 1.15
CA VAL A 48 -9.99 -6.27 0.42
C VAL A 48 -9.16 -7.55 0.27
N ARG A 49 -9.02 -8.33 1.35
CA ARG A 49 -8.31 -9.63 1.30
C ARG A 49 -9.03 -10.64 0.41
N GLY A 50 -10.37 -10.65 0.43
CA GLY A 50 -11.19 -11.47 -0.45
C GLY A 50 -11.01 -11.10 -1.92
N LEU A 51 -10.92 -9.81 -2.25
CA LEU A 51 -10.70 -9.32 -3.60
C LEU A 51 -9.36 -9.81 -4.17
N ALA A 52 -8.29 -9.77 -3.37
CA ALA A 52 -6.99 -10.30 -3.78
C ALA A 52 -7.01 -11.81 -4.09
N LYS A 53 -8.04 -12.56 -3.65
CA LYS A 53 -8.24 -13.97 -4.04
C LYS A 53 -9.06 -14.13 -5.32
N VAL A 54 -9.77 -13.10 -5.75
CA VAL A 54 -10.50 -13.10 -7.04
C VAL A 54 -9.54 -12.80 -8.18
N ILE A 55 -8.54 -11.95 -7.95
CA ILE A 55 -7.54 -11.58 -8.94
C ILE A 55 -6.37 -12.54 -8.81
N SER A 56 -5.98 -13.20 -9.91
CA SER A 56 -4.82 -14.10 -9.87
C SER A 56 -3.54 -13.31 -9.61
N ASP A 57 -2.63 -13.89 -8.82
CA ASP A 57 -1.27 -13.39 -8.57
C ASP A 57 -1.16 -12.00 -7.90
N ILE A 58 -2.20 -11.57 -7.16
CA ILE A 58 -2.14 -10.36 -6.32
C ILE A 58 -2.15 -10.73 -4.84
N GLU A 59 -1.28 -10.08 -4.08
CA GLU A 59 -1.22 -10.13 -2.62
C GLU A 59 -1.64 -8.79 -2.00
N VAL A 60 -2.03 -8.84 -0.72
CA VAL A 60 -2.26 -7.64 0.09
C VAL A 60 -1.07 -7.45 1.01
N VAL A 61 -0.34 -6.35 0.82
CA VAL A 61 0.76 -5.92 1.68
C VAL A 61 0.22 -4.86 2.63
N GLU A 62 0.29 -5.11 3.93
CA GLU A 62 -0.18 -4.17 4.94
C GLU A 62 0.92 -3.18 5.31
N LEU A 63 0.58 -1.89 5.35
CA LEU A 63 1.44 -0.83 5.82
C LEU A 63 1.25 -0.61 7.33
N PRO A 64 2.29 -0.80 8.17
CA PRO A 64 2.22 -0.47 9.58
C PRO A 64 2.09 1.05 9.79
N LEU A 65 1.28 1.48 10.75
CA LEU A 65 1.09 2.91 11.07
C LEU A 65 2.38 3.62 11.50
N ASN A 66 3.28 2.90 12.16
CA ASN A 66 4.58 3.40 12.65
C ASN A 66 5.74 3.09 11.70
N VAL A 67 5.45 2.97 10.40
CA VAL A 67 6.47 2.75 9.38
C VAL A 67 7.44 3.93 9.33
N THR A 68 8.73 3.63 9.30
CA THR A 68 9.78 4.63 9.04
C THR A 68 9.97 4.81 7.55
N GLU A 69 10.52 5.96 7.14
CA GLU A 69 10.91 6.21 5.74
C GLU A 69 11.75 5.08 5.15
N ASP A 70 12.80 4.65 5.86
CA ASP A 70 13.67 3.54 5.42
C ASP A 70 12.90 2.22 5.23
N ARG A 71 11.91 1.93 6.08
CA ARG A 71 11.08 0.72 5.92
C ARG A 71 10.09 0.84 4.77
N LEU A 72 9.60 2.06 4.50
CA LEU A 72 8.68 2.31 3.39
C LEU A 72 9.41 2.30 2.05
N LEU A 73 10.37 3.22 1.88
CA LEU A 73 11.08 3.48 0.63
C LEU A 73 12.19 2.43 0.41
N GLY A 74 12.84 1.98 1.47
CA GLY A 74 14.08 1.21 1.42
C GLY A 74 15.28 2.09 1.77
N THR A 75 16.44 1.46 1.91
CA THR A 75 17.70 2.16 2.23
C THR A 75 18.85 1.69 1.34
N ILE A 76 19.97 2.41 1.36
CA ILE A 76 21.17 2.07 0.61
C ILE A 76 22.29 1.83 1.62
N ASN A 77 22.81 0.61 1.65
CA ASN A 77 23.91 0.25 2.53
C ASN A 77 25.24 0.73 1.94
N PHE A 78 25.68 1.91 2.36
CA PHE A 78 26.90 2.54 1.85
C PHE A 78 28.16 1.67 2.05
N GLU A 79 28.32 1.08 3.24
CA GLU A 79 29.49 0.24 3.54
C GLU A 79 29.62 -0.93 2.57
N LYS A 80 28.51 -1.61 2.30
CA LYS A 80 28.46 -2.72 1.35
C LYS A 80 28.67 -2.23 -0.08
N ALA A 81 28.12 -1.08 -0.43
CA ALA A 81 28.32 -0.48 -1.76
C ALA A 81 29.78 -0.13 -2.05
N VAL A 82 30.51 0.38 -1.05
CA VAL A 82 31.94 0.71 -1.17
C VAL A 82 32.82 -0.53 -1.17
N LYS A 83 32.54 -1.53 -0.32
CA LYS A 83 33.35 -2.75 -0.23
C LYS A 83 33.17 -3.71 -1.40
N GLU A 84 31.95 -3.89 -1.88
CA GLU A 84 31.60 -4.88 -2.92
C GLU A 84 31.49 -4.28 -4.32
N GLY A 85 31.54 -2.94 -4.46
CA GLY A 85 31.41 -2.25 -5.75
C GLY A 85 30.03 -2.38 -6.40
N ALA A 86 29.05 -2.96 -5.69
CA ALA A 86 27.69 -3.18 -6.15
C ALA A 86 26.69 -2.35 -5.34
N ARG A 87 25.70 -1.74 -5.99
CA ARG A 87 24.64 -0.97 -5.32
C ARG A 87 23.91 -1.85 -4.30
N ALA A 88 24.14 -1.63 -3.00
CA ALA A 88 23.57 -2.41 -1.92
C ALA A 88 22.23 -1.84 -1.44
N PHE A 89 21.22 -1.90 -2.31
CA PHE A 89 19.86 -1.49 -1.97
C PHE A 89 19.18 -2.52 -1.07
N GLU A 90 18.63 -2.06 0.05
CA GLU A 90 17.79 -2.85 0.96
C GLU A 90 16.31 -2.50 0.70
N PRO A 91 15.48 -3.46 0.26
CA PRO A 91 14.13 -3.17 -0.22
C PRO A 91 13.14 -2.83 0.90
N GLY A 92 12.49 -1.68 0.74
CA GLY A 92 11.35 -1.26 1.55
C GLY A 92 10.03 -1.91 1.15
N ILE A 93 8.94 -1.48 1.78
CA ILE A 93 7.57 -1.92 1.49
C ILE A 93 7.16 -1.57 0.05
N LEU A 94 7.57 -0.41 -0.47
CA LEU A 94 7.25 -0.01 -1.85
C LEU A 94 7.86 -0.95 -2.89
N LYS A 95 9.02 -1.55 -2.61
CA LYS A 95 9.57 -2.59 -3.50
C LYS A 95 8.78 -3.90 -3.43
N LYS A 96 8.28 -4.24 -2.24
CA LYS A 96 7.56 -5.49 -1.97
C LYS A 96 6.13 -5.48 -2.51
N VAL A 97 5.50 -4.31 -2.55
CA VAL A 97 4.11 -4.14 -2.99
C VAL A 97 3.97 -3.90 -4.50
N ASP A 98 5.08 -3.86 -5.24
CA ASP A 98 5.04 -3.74 -6.69
C ASP A 98 4.20 -4.88 -7.31
N GLY A 99 3.23 -4.52 -8.15
CA GLY A 99 2.22 -5.41 -8.72
C GLY A 99 1.06 -5.79 -7.79
N ASN A 100 1.02 -5.27 -6.56
CA ASN A 100 0.13 -5.75 -5.50
C ASN A 100 -0.76 -4.65 -4.90
N ILE A 101 -1.58 -5.02 -3.90
CA ILE A 101 -2.41 -4.07 -3.14
C ILE A 101 -1.62 -3.60 -1.91
N LEU A 102 -1.48 -2.28 -1.77
CA LEU A 102 -1.01 -1.65 -0.54
C LEU A 102 -2.22 -1.30 0.33
N TYR A 103 -2.41 -2.03 1.42
CA TYR A 103 -3.47 -1.78 2.38
C TYR A 103 -2.95 -0.95 3.56
N VAL A 104 -3.64 0.15 3.86
CA VAL A 104 -3.37 1.00 5.02
C VAL A 104 -4.61 1.00 5.91
N ASP A 105 -4.49 0.49 7.13
CA ASP A 105 -5.54 0.66 8.12
C ASP A 105 -5.41 2.03 8.77
N GLU A 106 -6.53 2.72 9.02
CA GLU A 106 -6.55 4.02 9.72
C GLU A 106 -5.57 5.03 9.09
N ILE A 107 -5.70 5.26 7.78
CA ILE A 107 -4.80 6.12 6.98
C ILE A 107 -4.67 7.54 7.53
N ASN A 108 -5.67 8.00 8.29
CA ASN A 108 -5.67 9.28 9.01
C ASN A 108 -4.60 9.38 10.10
N LEU A 109 -4.06 8.25 10.59
CA LEU A 109 -3.03 8.21 11.63
C LEU A 109 -1.60 8.21 11.07
N LEU A 110 -1.43 8.07 9.75
CA LEU A 110 -0.11 8.17 9.13
C LEU A 110 0.44 9.59 9.23
N SER A 111 1.78 9.68 9.30
CA SER A 111 2.45 10.97 9.20
C SER A 111 2.26 11.58 7.81
N GLU A 112 2.24 12.91 7.75
CA GLU A 112 2.06 13.65 6.49
C GLU A 112 3.12 13.31 5.45
N TYR A 113 4.36 13.15 5.92
CA TYR A 113 5.47 12.77 5.08
C TYR A 113 5.23 11.43 4.39
N ILE A 114 4.81 10.40 5.15
CA ILE A 114 4.52 9.07 4.61
C ILE A 114 3.37 9.13 3.61
N VAL A 115 2.29 9.85 3.93
CA VAL A 115 1.16 10.06 3.01
C VAL A 115 1.63 10.67 1.69
N ASN A 116 2.43 11.73 1.74
CA ASN A 116 2.94 12.40 0.54
C ASN A 116 3.80 11.46 -0.31
N CYS A 117 4.69 10.68 0.32
CA CYS A 117 5.48 9.67 -0.38
C CYS A 117 4.59 8.62 -1.07
N LEU A 118 3.54 8.13 -0.39
CA LEU A 118 2.61 7.16 -0.97
C LEU A 118 1.88 7.74 -2.17
N LEU A 119 1.41 8.97 -2.09
CA LEU A 119 0.71 9.65 -3.18
C LEU A 119 1.64 9.91 -4.37
N GLU A 120 2.87 10.36 -4.13
CA GLU A 120 3.88 10.59 -5.16
C GLU A 120 4.21 9.31 -5.92
N VAL A 121 4.44 8.20 -5.19
CA VAL A 121 4.77 6.91 -5.81
C VAL A 121 3.53 6.28 -6.44
N SER A 122 2.33 6.45 -5.88
CA SER A 122 1.09 5.99 -6.49
C SER A 122 0.82 6.69 -7.83
N ALA A 123 1.21 7.96 -7.98
CA ALA A 123 1.04 8.72 -9.21
C ALA A 123 2.14 8.48 -10.24
N SER A 124 3.40 8.43 -9.80
CA SER A 124 4.56 8.26 -10.70
C SER A 124 4.89 6.80 -11.01
N HIS A 125 4.42 5.87 -10.18
CA HIS A 125 4.76 4.44 -10.20
C HIS A 125 6.25 4.12 -10.00
N ILE A 126 7.05 5.09 -9.56
CA ILE A 126 8.48 4.95 -9.36
C ILE A 126 8.80 5.35 -7.93
N ASN A 127 9.45 4.44 -7.19
CA ASN A 127 10.04 4.77 -5.90
C ASN A 127 11.50 5.15 -6.10
N ARG A 128 11.91 6.28 -5.53
CA ARG A 128 13.27 6.82 -5.58
C ARG A 128 13.82 6.91 -4.16
N VAL A 129 14.99 6.33 -3.94
CA VAL A 129 15.69 6.30 -2.66
C VAL A 129 17.03 6.99 -2.83
N GLU A 130 17.27 8.03 -2.02
CA GLU A 130 18.50 8.83 -2.07
C GLU A 130 19.18 8.87 -0.70
N ARG A 131 20.43 8.41 -0.64
CA ARG A 131 21.26 8.39 0.57
C ARG A 131 22.71 8.64 0.20
N GLU A 132 23.40 9.51 0.95
CA GLU A 132 24.84 9.78 0.79
C GLU A 132 25.28 10.09 -0.67
N GLY A 133 24.45 10.83 -1.40
CA GLY A 133 24.72 11.19 -2.81
C GLY A 133 24.48 10.06 -3.83
N ILE A 134 23.97 8.91 -3.41
CA ILE A 134 23.59 7.79 -4.28
C ILE A 134 22.07 7.78 -4.44
N SER A 135 21.60 7.68 -5.69
CA SER A 135 20.18 7.55 -6.03
C SER A 135 19.90 6.14 -6.60
N TYR A 136 18.85 5.50 -6.09
CA TYR A 136 18.34 4.23 -6.59
C TYR A 136 16.86 4.36 -6.92
N CYS A 137 16.44 3.87 -8.08
CA CYS A 137 15.04 3.91 -8.51
C CYS A 137 14.55 2.52 -8.89
N HIS A 138 13.28 2.24 -8.59
CA HIS A 138 12.62 1.04 -9.05
C HIS A 138 11.13 1.27 -9.29
N GLU A 139 10.51 0.43 -10.13
CA GLU A 139 9.06 0.42 -10.30
C GLU A 139 8.36 0.00 -9.00
N SER A 140 7.21 0.61 -8.75
CA SER A 140 6.35 0.37 -7.61
C SER A 140 4.91 0.67 -8.03
N LYS A 141 4.36 -0.17 -8.91
CA LYS A 141 2.98 -0.08 -9.41
C LYS A 141 2.07 -0.84 -8.44
N PHE A 142 1.29 -0.14 -7.63
CA PHE A 142 0.39 -0.78 -6.66
C PHE A 142 -0.98 -0.11 -6.63
N ILE A 143 -1.95 -0.86 -6.13
CA ILE A 143 -3.29 -0.37 -5.81
C ILE A 143 -3.30 0.10 -4.35
N LEU A 144 -3.53 1.39 -4.11
CA LEU A 144 -3.64 1.94 -2.76
C LEU A 144 -5.07 1.78 -2.22
N ILE A 145 -5.22 1.08 -1.10
CA ILE A 145 -6.49 0.99 -0.38
C ILE A 145 -6.26 1.43 1.06
N GLY A 146 -6.86 2.56 1.44
CA GLY A 146 -6.86 3.07 2.80
C GLY A 146 -8.20 2.82 3.49
N THR A 147 -8.20 2.54 4.79
CA THR A 147 -9.41 2.66 5.61
C THR A 147 -9.31 3.89 6.50
N MET A 148 -10.45 4.46 6.86
CA MET A 148 -10.52 5.43 7.95
C MET A 148 -11.72 5.16 8.84
N ASN A 149 -11.57 5.54 10.11
CA ASN A 149 -12.66 5.70 11.05
C ASN A 149 -12.88 7.21 11.26
N PRO A 150 -14.03 7.78 10.85
CA PRO A 150 -14.32 9.20 11.04
C PRO A 150 -14.22 9.69 12.50
N GLU A 151 -14.42 8.79 13.47
CA GLU A 151 -14.32 9.13 14.90
C GLU A 151 -12.86 9.35 15.36
N GLU A 152 -11.89 8.80 14.64
CA GLU A 152 -10.46 8.85 15.02
C GLU A 152 -9.70 10.00 14.34
N GLY A 153 -10.40 10.86 13.60
CA GLY A 153 -9.86 12.07 13.01
C GLY A 153 -10.36 12.35 11.60
N LEU A 154 -10.14 13.58 11.14
CA LEU A 154 -10.46 14.01 9.79
C LEU A 154 -9.35 13.58 8.82
N LEU A 155 -9.75 13.24 7.60
CA LEU A 155 -8.82 13.04 6.49
C LEU A 155 -8.14 14.38 6.16
N LYS A 156 -6.82 14.36 5.95
CA LYS A 156 -6.08 15.56 5.52
C LYS A 156 -6.48 15.95 4.08
N PRO A 157 -6.33 17.22 3.68
CA PRO A 157 -6.80 17.73 2.37
C PRO A 157 -6.10 17.12 1.14
N HIS A 158 -5.05 16.32 1.34
CA HIS A 158 -4.24 15.73 0.26
C HIS A 158 -4.91 14.50 -0.40
N PHE A 159 -6.10 14.10 0.04
CA PHE A 159 -6.87 12.97 -0.46
C PHE A 159 -8.25 13.39 -0.97
#